data_AF-A0A6J6JEG0-F1
#
_entry.id   AF-A0A6J6JEG0-F1
#
_cell.length_a   1.000
_cell.length_b   1.000
_cell.length_c   1.000
_cell.angle_alpha   90.00
_cell.angle_beta   90.00
_cell.angle_gamma   90.00
#
_symmetry.space_group_name_H-M   'P 1'
#
loop_
_entity.id
_entity.type
_entity.pdbx_description
1 polymer ?
#
loop_
_entity_poly.entity_id
_entity_poly.type
_entity_poly.pdbx_seq_one_letter_code
_entity_poly.pdbx_strand_id
1 'polypeptide(L)'
;MSFTDTDHLITAERAHTEAAAVLAIFEKIEPDDHRPRRALESLMAWMKGNSTEAEVRQAAFDANEAARDVADDAAKFAARACGQAASVAHTPFNAIHVTRFAEKAKAATNAR
;
A
#
# COMPACT_ATOMS: atom_id res chain seq x y z
N MET A 1 -6.58 -17.98 15.46
CA MET A 1 -5.46 -18.04 14.50
C MET A 1 -4.34 -17.22 15.12
N SER A 2 -3.30 -17.87 15.65
CA SER A 2 -2.14 -17.16 16.22
C SER A 2 -1.17 -16.92 15.09
N PHE A 3 -0.95 -15.66 14.70
CA PHE A 3 0.09 -15.33 13.74
C PHE A 3 1.43 -15.36 14.47
N THR A 4 2.36 -16.18 13.97
CA THR A 4 3.76 -16.04 14.38
C THR A 4 4.35 -14.80 13.72
N ASP A 5 5.41 -14.21 14.29
CA ASP A 5 6.09 -13.06 13.67
C ASP A 5 6.49 -13.36 12.21
N THR A 6 6.84 -14.61 11.91
CA THR A 6 7.14 -15.09 10.54
C THR A 6 5.94 -15.00 9.60
N ASP A 7 4.75 -15.43 10.02
CA ASP A 7 3.53 -15.37 9.18
C ASP A 7 3.13 -13.93 8.87
N HIS A 8 3.36 -13.02 9.83
CA HIS A 8 3.09 -11.60 9.67
C HIS A 8 4.03 -10.98 8.64
N LEU A 9 5.33 -11.30 8.70
CA LEU A 9 6.32 -10.83 7.72
C LEU A 9 6.06 -11.37 6.32
N ILE A 10 5.72 -12.66 6.17
CA ILE A 10 5.34 -13.23 4.86
C ILE A 10 4.11 -12.52 4.29
N THR A 11 3.14 -12.21 5.16
CA THR A 11 1.94 -11.47 4.75
C THR A 11 2.28 -10.05 4.30
N ALA A 12 3.18 -9.36 5.02
CA ALA A 12 3.64 -8.03 4.68
C ALA A 12 4.40 -8.00 3.34
N GLU A 13 5.27 -8.97 3.07
CA GLU A 13 6.04 -9.05 1.83
C GLU A 13 5.14 -9.28 0.61
N ARG A 14 4.15 -10.16 0.74
CA ARG A 14 3.15 -10.41 -0.32
C ARG A 14 2.31 -9.16 -0.59
N ALA A 15 1.83 -8.50 0.47
CA ALA A 15 1.07 -7.26 0.37
C ALA A 15 1.90 -6.14 -0.29
N HIS A 16 3.18 -5.99 0.10
CA HIS A 16 4.10 -5.05 -0.52
C HIS A 16 4.24 -5.31 -2.02
N THR A 17 4.50 -6.55 -2.41
CA THR A 17 4.69 -6.95 -3.82
C THR A 17 3.46 -6.63 -4.67
N GLU A 18 2.27 -6.93 -4.15
CA GLU A 18 1.02 -6.67 -4.85
C GLU A 18 0.72 -5.18 -5.01
N ALA A 19 0.93 -4.39 -3.95
CA ALA A 19 0.74 -2.94 -4.02
C ALA A 19 1.80 -2.27 -4.92
N ALA A 20 3.05 -2.74 -4.90
CA ALA A 20 4.11 -2.24 -5.77
C ALA A 20 3.79 -2.44 -7.26
N ALA A 21 3.09 -3.52 -7.62
CA ALA A 21 2.68 -3.78 -9.01
C ALA A 21 1.72 -2.73 -9.58
N VAL A 22 0.99 -2.01 -8.72
CA VAL A 22 0.05 -0.94 -9.13
C VAL A 22 0.54 0.46 -8.82
N LEU A 23 1.64 0.61 -8.08
CA LEU A 23 2.22 1.91 -7.73
C LEU A 23 2.50 2.77 -8.98
N ALA A 24 3.03 2.17 -10.04
CA ALA A 24 3.32 2.87 -11.29
C ALA A 24 2.07 3.47 -11.97
N ILE A 25 0.85 3.03 -11.63
CA ILE A 25 -0.39 3.66 -12.11
C ILE A 25 -0.55 5.03 -11.46
N PHE A 26 -0.34 5.12 -10.15
CA PHE A 26 -0.42 6.38 -9.41
C PHE A 26 0.66 7.36 -9.87
N GLU A 27 1.91 6.91 -9.94
CA GLU A 27 3.07 7.77 -10.26
C GLU A 27 3.06 8.32 -11.68
N LYS A 28 2.33 7.69 -12.60
CA LYS A 28 2.11 8.24 -13.96
C LYS A 28 1.17 9.44 -13.96
N ILE A 29 0.28 9.52 -12.98
CA ILE A 29 -0.80 10.52 -12.91
C ILE A 29 -0.38 11.65 -11.97
N GLU A 30 0.18 11.31 -10.81
CA GLU A 30 0.68 12.24 -9.80
C GLU A 30 2.18 11.98 -9.56
N PRO A 31 3.07 12.38 -10.49
CA PRO A 31 4.51 12.06 -10.40
C PRO A 31 5.22 12.72 -9.21
N ASP A 32 4.72 13.88 -8.77
CA ASP A 32 5.29 14.66 -7.68
C ASP A 32 4.76 14.24 -6.29
N ASP A 33 3.70 13.42 -6.24
CA ASP A 33 3.18 12.89 -4.98
C ASP A 33 3.85 11.55 -4.65
N HIS A 34 4.69 11.56 -3.62
CA HIS A 34 5.44 10.39 -3.19
C HIS A 34 4.82 9.65 -2.00
N ARG A 35 3.64 10.08 -1.51
CA ARG A 35 3.00 9.47 -0.33
C ARG A 35 2.74 7.96 -0.51
N PRO A 36 2.22 7.46 -1.65
CA PRO A 36 2.04 6.01 -1.83
C PRO A 36 3.35 5.22 -1.88
N ARG A 37 4.40 5.77 -2.51
CA ARG A 37 5.73 5.13 -2.54
C ARG A 37 6.33 5.05 -1.13
N ARG A 38 6.26 6.14 -0.37
CA ARG A 38 6.74 6.21 1.03
C ARG A 38 6.05 5.19 1.94
N ALA A 39 4.78 4.89 1.71
CA ALA A 39 4.07 3.84 2.45
C ALA A 39 4.70 2.46 2.23
N LEU A 40 5.06 2.12 1.00
CA LEU A 40 5.71 0.85 0.68
C LEU A 40 7.16 0.80 1.19
N GLU A 41 7.90 1.90 1.06
CA GLU A 41 9.25 2.01 1.62
C GLU A 41 9.25 1.86 3.15
N SER A 42 8.27 2.46 3.84
CA SER A 42 8.12 2.34 5.29
C SER A 42 7.77 0.90 5.71
N LEU A 43 6.88 0.23 4.97
CA LEU A 43 6.57 -1.18 5.19
C LEU A 43 7.82 -2.06 5.03
N MET A 44 8.62 -1.82 3.99
CA MET A 44 9.89 -2.52 3.79
C MET A 44 10.88 -2.24 4.92
N ALA A 45 10.96 -1.01 5.42
CA ALA A 45 11.81 -0.66 6.55
C ALA A 45 11.37 -1.38 7.83
N TRP A 46 10.06 -1.47 8.08
CA TRP A 46 9.50 -2.21 9.22
C TRP A 46 9.77 -3.71 9.15
N MET A 47 9.60 -4.34 7.97
CA MET A 47 9.96 -5.76 7.78
C MET A 47 11.45 -6.03 8.08
N LYS A 48 12.31 -5.03 7.93
CA LYS A 48 13.75 -5.09 8.24
C LYS A 48 14.10 -4.70 9.69
N GLY A 49 13.13 -4.28 10.50
CA GLY A 49 13.34 -3.78 11.86
C GLY A 49 13.90 -2.35 11.92
N ASN A 50 13.87 -1.60 10.82
CA ASN A 50 14.42 -0.25 10.70
C ASN A 50 13.38 0.88 10.87
N SER A 51 12.11 0.53 11.10
CA SER A 51 11.04 1.50 11.32
C SER A 51 10.03 0.96 12.33
N THR A 52 9.41 1.87 13.07
CA THR A 52 8.39 1.56 14.06
C THR A 52 7.02 1.40 13.41
N GLU A 53 6.12 0.64 14.06
CA GLU A 53 4.73 0.52 13.58
C GLU A 53 4.04 1.90 13.46
N ALA A 54 4.36 2.85 14.35
CA ALA A 54 3.79 4.19 14.32
C ALA A 54 4.18 4.97 13.05
N GLU A 55 5.44 4.90 12.64
CA GLU A 55 5.94 5.53 11.41
C GLU A 55 5.27 4.94 10.16
N VAL A 56 5.19 3.61 10.08
CA VAL A 56 4.50 2.94 8.95
C VAL A 56 3.03 3.30 8.92
N ARG A 57 2.38 3.39 10.08
CA ARG A 57 0.97 3.76 10.17
C ARG A 57 0.74 5.21 9.72
N GLN A 58 1.64 6.12 10.04
CA GLN A 58 1.58 7.48 9.50
C GLN A 58 1.71 7.48 7.98
N ALA A 59 2.70 6.78 7.42
CA ALA A 59 2.86 6.66 5.98
C ALA A 59 1.62 6.02 5.29
N ALA A 60 0.96 5.09 5.97
CA ALA A 60 -0.31 4.51 5.52
C ALA A 60 -1.44 5.54 5.48
N PHE A 61 -1.53 6.46 6.46
CA PHE A 61 -2.50 7.54 6.44
C PHE A 61 -2.21 8.53 5.31
N ASP A 62 -0.95 8.92 5.13
CA ASP A 62 -0.53 9.83 4.06
C ASP A 62 -0.90 9.26 2.68
N ALA A 63 -0.69 7.96 2.44
CA ALA A 63 -1.12 7.29 1.21
C ALA A 63 -2.64 7.28 1.03
N ASN A 64 -3.40 7.16 2.11
CA ASN A 64 -4.87 7.26 2.05
C ASN A 64 -5.34 8.70 1.78
N GLU A 65 -4.60 9.71 2.21
CA GLU A 65 -4.85 11.11 1.85
C GLU A 65 -4.55 11.36 0.37
N ALA A 66 -3.43 10.85 -0.15
CA ALA A 66 -3.12 10.89 -1.58
C ALA A 66 -4.24 10.29 -2.44
N ALA A 67 -4.83 9.17 -1.99
CA ALA A 67 -5.98 8.58 -2.65
C ALA A 67 -7.24 9.48 -2.63
N ARG A 68 -7.39 10.39 -1.66
CA ARG A 68 -8.52 11.33 -1.60
C ARG A 68 -8.28 12.55 -2.50
N ASP A 69 -7.03 12.96 -2.63
CA ASP A 69 -6.65 14.16 -3.38
C ASP A 69 -6.67 13.92 -4.89
N VAL A 70 -6.31 12.72 -5.34
CA VAL A 70 -6.27 12.39 -6.77
C VAL A 70 -7.69 12.20 -7.35
N ALA A 71 -7.96 12.87 -8.47
CA ALA A 71 -9.26 12.78 -9.16
C ALA A 71 -9.43 11.43 -9.86
N ASP A 72 -8.35 10.89 -10.40
CA ASP A 72 -8.36 9.65 -11.18
C ASP A 72 -8.60 8.40 -10.32
N ASP A 73 -9.53 7.56 -10.75
CA ASP A 73 -9.93 6.38 -9.99
C ASP A 73 -8.87 5.27 -9.98
N ALA A 74 -8.10 5.09 -11.04
CA ALA A 74 -7.05 4.06 -11.05
C ALA A 74 -5.91 4.45 -10.10
N ALA A 75 -5.49 5.73 -10.11
CA ALA A 75 -4.54 6.28 -9.15
C ALA A 75 -5.08 6.16 -7.72
N LYS A 76 -6.34 6.55 -7.48
CA LYS A 76 -7.01 6.44 -6.19
C LYS A 76 -6.94 5.02 -5.64
N PHE A 77 -7.27 4.01 -6.45
CA PHE A 77 -7.20 2.61 -6.02
C PHE A 77 -5.75 2.13 -5.81
N ALA A 78 -4.79 2.56 -6.63
CA ALA A 78 -3.38 2.25 -6.43
C ALA A 78 -2.85 2.82 -5.11
N ALA A 79 -3.16 4.07 -4.78
CA ALA A 79 -2.80 4.70 -3.51
C ALA A 79 -3.45 3.99 -2.30
N ARG A 80 -4.73 3.58 -2.42
CA ARG A 80 -5.39 2.76 -1.38
C ARG A 80 -4.70 1.41 -1.20
N ALA A 81 -4.28 0.74 -2.27
CA ALA A 81 -3.54 -0.52 -2.18
C ALA A 81 -2.23 -0.33 -1.40
N CYS A 82 -1.49 0.75 -1.66
CA CYS A 82 -0.24 1.08 -0.95
C CYS A 82 -0.48 1.36 0.54
N GLY A 83 -1.50 2.15 0.88
CA GLY A 83 -1.86 2.42 2.28
C GLY A 83 -2.32 1.18 3.05
N GLN A 84 -3.06 0.28 2.39
CA GLN A 84 -3.47 -1.00 2.98
C GLN A 84 -2.27 -1.94 3.19
N ALA A 85 -1.33 -1.98 2.25
CA ALA A 85 -0.10 -2.74 2.41
C ALA A 85 0.69 -2.24 3.62
N ALA A 86 0.92 -0.93 3.75
CA ALA A 86 1.59 -0.37 4.93
C ALA A 86 0.85 -0.68 6.24
N SER A 87 -0.48 -0.65 6.24
CA SER A 87 -1.30 -1.01 7.41
C SER A 87 -1.17 -2.48 7.83
N VAL A 88 -0.57 -3.34 6.99
CA VAL A 88 -0.22 -4.71 7.38
C VAL A 88 0.72 -4.72 8.57
N ALA A 89 1.65 -3.77 8.69
CA ALA A 89 2.57 -3.68 9.83
C ALA A 89 1.83 -3.67 11.19
N HIS A 90 0.68 -3.03 11.25
CA HIS A 90 -0.18 -3.03 12.44
C HIS A 90 -1.01 -4.30 12.58
N THR A 91 -1.54 -4.81 11.47
CA THR A 91 -2.33 -6.04 11.49
C THR A 91 -2.37 -6.76 10.14
N PRO A 92 -2.12 -8.09 10.11
CA PRO A 92 -2.11 -8.87 8.86
C PRO A 92 -3.46 -8.88 8.13
N PHE A 93 -4.56 -8.57 8.82
CA PHE A 93 -5.89 -8.53 8.22
C PHE A 93 -6.02 -7.51 7.08
N ASN A 94 -5.19 -6.46 7.04
CA ASN A 94 -5.25 -5.48 5.94
C ASN A 94 -4.84 -6.07 4.58
N ALA A 95 -4.13 -7.19 4.54
CA ALA A 95 -3.71 -7.84 3.30
C ALA A 95 -4.90 -8.20 2.39
N ILE A 96 -6.07 -8.51 2.95
CA ILE A 96 -7.28 -8.82 2.16
C ILE A 96 -7.76 -7.64 1.31
N HIS A 97 -7.44 -6.41 1.75
CA HIS A 97 -7.84 -5.20 1.05
C HIS A 97 -6.86 -4.81 -0.05
N VAL A 98 -5.58 -5.19 0.09
CA VAL A 98 -4.53 -4.90 -0.90
C VAL A 98 -4.91 -5.48 -2.26
N THR A 99 -5.21 -6.78 -2.31
CA THR A 99 -5.63 -7.45 -3.54
C THR A 99 -6.84 -6.79 -4.18
N ARG A 100 -7.85 -6.49 -3.36
CA ARG A 100 -9.08 -5.85 -3.86
C ARG A 100 -8.79 -4.49 -4.51
N PHE A 101 -7.95 -3.66 -3.92
CA PHE A 101 -7.64 -2.35 -4.47
C PHE A 101 -6.66 -2.42 -5.65
N ALA A 102 -5.70 -3.34 -5.64
CA ALA A 102 -4.81 -3.57 -6.76
C ALA A 102 -5.59 -3.99 -8.02
N GLU A 103 -6.52 -4.94 -7.89
CA GLU A 103 -7.36 -5.36 -9.02
C GLU A 103 -8.28 -4.24 -9.51
N LYS A 104 -8.84 -3.42 -8.61
CA LYS A 104 -9.61 -2.23 -8.99
C LYS A 104 -8.77 -1.20 -9.75
N ALA A 105 -7.52 -0.98 -9.35
CA ALA A 105 -6.61 -0.06 -10.04
C ALA A 105 -6.33 -0.53 -11.48
N LYS A 106 -6.03 -1.83 -11.64
CA LYS A 106 -5.83 -2.44 -12.97
C LYS A 106 -7.08 -2.34 -13.83
N ALA A 107 -8.25 -2.68 -13.28
CA ALA A 107 -9.52 -2.60 -13.99
C ALA A 107 -9.85 -1.17 -14.44
N ALA A 108 -9.68 -0.18 -13.56
CA ALA A 108 -9.89 1.23 -13.89
C ALA A 108 -8.89 1.78 -14.92
N THR A 109 -7.67 1.22 -14.97
CA THR A 109 -6.68 1.55 -16.00
C THR A 109 -7.08 1.01 -17.37
N ASN A 110 -7.61 -0.23 -17.42
CA ASN A 110 -8.01 -0.90 -18.66
C ASN A 110 -9.32 -0.39 -19.25
N ALA A 111 -10.12 0.34 -18.47
CA ALA A 111 -11.38 0.95 -18.92
C ALA A 111 -11.19 2.29 -19.65
N ARG A 112 -9.93 2.68 -19.91
CA ARG A 112 -9.55 3.94 -20.57
C ARG A 112 -9.33 3.77 -22.06
#